data_AF-A0ABD3C6C1-F1
#
_entry.id   AF-A0ABD3C6C1-F1
#
_cell.length_a   1.000
_cell.length_b   1.000
_cell.length_c   1.000
_cell.angle_alpha   90.00
_cell.angle_beta   90.00
_cell.angle_gamma   90.00
#
_symmetry.space_group_name_H-M   'P 1'
#
loop_
_entity.id
_entity.type
_entity.pdbx_description
1 polymer ?
#
loop_
_entity_poly.entity_id
_entity_poly.type
_entity_poly.pdbx_seq_one_letter_code
_entity_poly.pdbx_strand_id
1 'polypeptide(L)' 'MFVDVVPMLKFGGLAWVSLGVTNTDSLLYDDEFSKYLEDYPGNFRCNRALSREDRNKNGAKIYVHDKIEEYSNENFKLLG' A
#
# COMPACT_ATOMS: atom_id res chain seq x y z
N MET A 1 17.96 -11.92 -14.24
CA MET A 1 17.13 -10.90 -13.57
C MET A 1 16.06 -10.48 -14.56
N PHE A 2 14.80 -10.83 -14.27
CA PHE A 2 13.67 -10.87 -15.20
C PHE A 2 12.84 -9.58 -15.13
N VAL A 3 13.52 -8.43 -15.07
CA VAL A 3 12.88 -7.11 -15.16
C VAL A 3 13.50 -6.42 -16.35
N ASP A 4 12.84 -6.56 -17.50
CA ASP A 4 13.10 -5.68 -18.63
C ASP A 4 12.83 -4.26 -18.14
N VAL A 5 13.89 -3.49 -17.94
CA VAL A 5 13.80 -2.06 -17.73
C VAL A 5 13.36 -1.48 -19.07
N VAL A 6 12.05 -1.44 -19.32
CA VAL A 6 11.49 -0.86 -20.53
C VAL A 6 11.64 0.66 -20.42
N PRO A 7 12.61 1.30 -21.12
CA PRO A 7 12.92 2.70 -20.88
C PRO A 7 11.79 3.65 -21.33
N MET A 8 10.85 3.13 -22.12
CA MET A 8 9.74 3.86 -22.72
C MET A 8 8.51 4.03 -21.83
N LEU A 9 8.36 3.26 -20.73
CA LEU A 9 7.20 3.32 -19.85
C LEU A 9 7.61 3.76 -18.45
N LYS A 10 7.84 5.07 -18.28
CA LYS A 10 7.95 5.67 -16.94
C LYS A 10 6.54 5.94 -16.42
N PHE A 11 6.18 5.28 -15.33
CA PHE A 11 4.94 5.56 -14.63
C PHE A 11 5.02 6.95 -13.99
N GLY A 12 4.21 7.90 -14.48
CA GLY A 12 4.15 9.27 -13.97
C GLY A 12 3.04 9.52 -12.96
N GLY A 13 2.25 8.48 -12.63
CA GLY A 13 1.11 8.59 -11.72
C GLY A 13 1.49 8.33 -10.26
N LEU A 14 0.45 8.18 -9.44
CA LEU A 14 0.54 7.70 -8.06
C LEU A 14 0.04 6.25 -8.02
N ALA A 15 0.89 5.33 -7.57
CA ALA A 15 0.52 3.95 -7.29
C ALA A 15 0.23 3.83 -5.79
N TRP A 16 -1.00 3.46 -5.45
CA TRP A 16 -1.42 3.25 -4.07
C TRP A 16 -1.82 1.80 -3.84
N VAL A 17 -1.01 1.07 -3.08
CA VAL A 17 -1.22 -0.34 -2.74
C VAL A 17 -1.75 -0.46 -1.32
N SER A 18 -2.78 -1.29 -1.10
CA SER A 18 -3.26 -1.65 0.23
C SER A 18 -3.22 -3.16 0.40
N LEU A 19 -2.33 -3.65 1.28
CA LEU A 19 -2.07 -5.07 1.53
C LEU A 19 -2.73 -5.50 2.85
N GLY A 20 -3.74 -6.35 2.74
CA GLY A 20 -4.36 -7.00 3.90
C GLY A 20 -3.76 -8.37 4.14
N VAL A 21 -3.08 -8.56 5.27
CA VAL A 21 -2.48 -9.85 5.65
C VAL A 21 -2.79 -10.21 7.11
N THR A 22 -2.51 -11.45 7.48
CA THR A 22 -2.78 -11.94 8.83
C THR A 22 -1.77 -11.44 9.86
N ASN A 23 -0.48 -11.51 9.54
CA ASN A 23 0.63 -11.04 10.38
C ASN A 23 1.70 -10.40 9.49
N THR A 24 2.65 -9.71 10.11
CA THR A 24 3.82 -9.12 9.46
C THR A 24 4.64 -10.17 8.68
N ASP A 25 4.76 -11.40 9.20
CA ASP A 25 5.46 -12.51 8.52
C ASP A 25 4.80 -12.94 7.19
N SER A 26 3.52 -12.65 7.02
CA SER A 26 2.77 -12.93 5.79
C SER A 26 2.88 -11.81 4.76
N LEU A 27 3.65 -10.73 5.02
CA LEU A 27 3.85 -9.64 4.08
C LEU A 27 4.74 -10.11 2.92
N LEU A 28 4.13 -10.21 1.75
CA LEU A 28 4.85 -10.53 0.52
C LEU A 28 5.57 -9.26 0.02
N TYR A 29 6.86 -9.40 -0.29
CA TYR A 29 7.68 -8.36 -0.91
C TYR A 29 7.83 -7.07 -0.08
N ASP A 30 7.79 -7.20 1.26
CA ASP A 30 7.83 -6.04 2.16
C ASP A 30 9.08 -5.17 2.00
N ASP A 31 10.24 -5.82 1.82
CA ASP A 31 11.52 -5.14 1.60
C ASP A 31 11.52 -4.32 0.30
N GLU A 32 10.94 -4.86 -0.77
CA GLU A 32 10.83 -4.18 -2.06
C GLU A 32 9.87 -3.00 -1.98
N PHE A 33 8.71 -3.18 -1.35
CA PHE A 33 7.76 -2.08 -1.15
C PHE A 33 8.33 -0.99 -0.25
N SER A 34 9.07 -1.35 0.80
CA SER A 34 9.76 -0.38 1.66
C SER A 34 10.76 0.44 0.86
N LYS A 35 11.55 -0.21 0.01
CA LYS A 35 12.47 0.48 -0.89
C LYS A 35 11.76 1.42 -1.87
N TYR A 36 10.62 1.02 -2.44
CA TYR A 36 9.84 1.91 -3.32
C TYR A 36 9.25 3.12 -2.59
N LEU A 37 8.91 3.00 -1.31
CA LEU A 37 8.46 4.14 -0.50
C LEU A 37 9.60 5.15 -0.28
N GLU A 38 10.83 4.68 -0.12
CA GLU A 38 12.02 5.53 0.03
C GLU A 38 12.46 6.16 -1.29
N ASP A 39 12.50 5.36 -2.37
CA ASP A 39 12.95 5.81 -3.69
C ASP A 39 11.91 6.71 -4.38
N TYR A 40 10.61 6.53 -4.10
CA TYR A 40 9.51 7.20 -4.80
C TYR A 40 8.38 7.71 -3.87
N PRO A 41 8.66 8.53 -2.84
CA PRO A 41 7.67 8.95 -1.85
C PRO A 41 6.49 9.77 -2.43
N GLY A 42 6.66 10.38 -3.60
CA GLY A 42 5.60 11.12 -4.30
C GLY A 42 4.76 10.29 -5.28
N ASN A 43 5.25 9.10 -5.67
CA ASN A 43 4.66 8.26 -6.71
C ASN A 43 4.21 6.89 -6.20
N PHE A 44 4.61 6.50 -4.99
CA PHE A 44 4.25 5.23 -4.39
C PHE A 44 3.76 5.40 -2.95
N ARG A 45 2.60 4.80 -2.64
CA ARG A 45 2.03 4.70 -1.30
C ARG A 45 1.66 3.25 -1.02
N CYS A 46 1.95 2.77 0.18
CA CYS A 46 1.66 1.40 0.59
C CYS A 46 1.06 1.37 2.00
N ASN A 47 -0.16 0.85 2.12
CA ASN A 47 -0.84 0.64 3.39
C ASN A 47 -0.82 -0.83 3.77
N ARG A 48 -0.38 -1.14 4.98
CA ARG A 48 -0.41 -2.50 5.55
C ARG A 48 -1.59 -2.60 6.50
N ALA A 49 -2.38 -3.66 6.38
CA ALA A 49 -3.49 -3.97 7.28
C ALA A 49 -3.25 -5.36 7.88
N LEU A 50 -2.75 -5.38 9.12
CA LEU A 50 -2.37 -6.61 9.81
C LEU A 50 -3.50 -7.08 10.74
N SER A 51 -4.36 -7.98 10.28
CA SER A 51 -5.59 -8.36 11.02
C SER A 51 -5.38 -8.94 12.43
N ARG A 52 -4.19 -9.44 12.77
CA ARG A 52 -3.86 -9.95 14.12
C ARG A 52 -3.08 -8.98 14.99
N GLU A 53 -2.41 -8.00 14.40
CA GLU A 53 -1.51 -7.06 15.10
C GLU A 53 -2.18 -5.69 15.27
N ASP A 54 -2.90 -5.25 14.24
CA ASP A 54 -3.60 -3.98 14.21
C ASP A 54 -5.09 -4.13 14.56
N ARG A 55 -5.64 -3.06 15.13
CA ARG A 55 -7.07 -2.93 15.40
C ARG A 55 -7.62 -1.72 14.66
N ASN A 56 -8.83 -1.85 14.14
CA ASN A 56 -9.53 -0.72 13.55
C ASN A 56 -10.00 0.26 14.64
N LYS A 57 -10.58 1.39 14.23
CA LYS A 57 -11.09 2.44 15.14
C LYS A 57 -12.11 1.93 16.16
N ASN A 58 -12.76 0.81 15.86
CA ASN A 58 -13.77 0.16 16.71
C ASN A 58 -13.17 -0.94 17.61
N GLY A 59 -11.85 -1.14 17.60
CA GLY A 59 -11.16 -2.15 18.39
C GLY A 59 -11.27 -3.58 17.86
N ALA A 60 -11.87 -3.76 16.68
CA ALA A 60 -11.98 -5.05 15.98
C ALA A 60 -10.77 -5.29 15.06
N LYS A 61 -10.66 -6.51 14.50
CA LYS A 61 -9.62 -6.85 13.54
C LYS A 61 -9.67 -5.91 12.33
N ILE A 62 -8.52 -5.37 11.93
CA ILE A 62 -8.44 -4.52 10.76
C ILE A 62 -8.41 -5.35 9.47
N TYR A 63 -9.07 -4.86 8.43
CA TYR A 63 -9.00 -5.40 7.07
C TYR A 63 -8.67 -4.28 6.08
N VAL A 64 -8.46 -4.68 4.82
CA VAL A 64 -8.11 -3.74 3.75
C VAL A 64 -9.17 -2.64 3.57
N HIS A 65 -10.45 -2.96 3.77
CA HIS A 65 -11.54 -1.98 3.64
C HIS A 65 -11.52 -0.92 4.74
N ASP A 66 -11.17 -1.28 5.99
CA ASP A 66 -11.01 -0.30 7.06
C ASP A 66 -9.90 0.71 6.74
N LYS A 67 -8.80 0.23 6.13
CA LYS A 67 -7.71 1.12 5.69
C LYS A 67 -8.13 2.01 4.53
N ILE A 68 -8.86 1.49 3.56
CA ILE A 68 -9.40 2.31 2.45
C ILE A 68 -10.36 3.37 3.00
N GLU A 69 -11.20 3.03 3.97
CA GLU A 69 -12.10 3.96 4.65
C GLU A 69 -11.33 5.06 5.39
N GLU A 70 -10.24 4.73 6.08
CA GLU A 70 -9.38 5.69 6.77
C GLU A 70 -8.85 6.77 5.81
N TYR A 71 -8.48 6.38 4.59
CA TYR A 71 -7.98 7.26 3.54
C TYR A 71 -9.06 7.67 2.52
N SER A 72 -10.33 7.40 2.79
CA SER A 72 -11.44 7.63 1.85
C SER A 72 -11.43 9.06 1.30
N ASN A 73 -11.26 10.07 2.17
CA ASN A 73 -11.19 11.47 1.76
C ASN A 73 -10.02 11.79 0.80
N GLU A 74 -8.86 11.17 0.97
CA GLU A 74 -7.73 11.34 0.05
C GLU A 74 -7.95 10.58 -1.25
N ASN A 75 -8.44 9.33 -1.17
CA ASN A 75 -8.76 8.51 -2.33
C ASN A 75 -9.79 9.21 -3.23
N PHE A 76 -10.86 9.75 -2.65
CA PHE A 76 -11.87 10.49 -3.41
C PHE A 76 -11.33 11.78 -4.05
N LYS A 77 -10.38 12.47 -3.40
CA LYS A 77 -9.71 13.64 -4.01
C LYS A 77 -8.84 13.29 -5.20
N LEU A 78 -8.31 12.07 -5.27
CA LEU A 78 -7.51 11.60 -6.41
C LEU A 78 -8.36 11.15 -7.60
N LEU A 79 -9.67 10.93 -7.38
CA LEU A 79 -10.61 10.47 -8.40
C LEU A 79 -11.40 11.61 -9.07
N GLY A 80 -11.33 12.84 -8.54
CA GLY A 80 -12.02 14.03 -9.05
C GLY A 80 -11.08 14.99 -9.77
#